data_AF-A0A496U4S4-F1
#
_entry.id   AF-A0A496U4S4-F1
#
_cell.length_a   1.000
_cell.length_b   1.000
_cell.length_c   1.000
_cell.angle_alpha   90.00
_cell.angle_beta   90.00
_cell.angle_gamma   90.00
#
_symmetry.space_group_name_H-M   'P 1'
#
loop_
_entity.id
_entity.type
_entity.pdbx_description
1 polymer ?
#
loop_
_entity_poly.entity_id
_entity_poly.type
_entity_poly.pdbx_seq_one_letter_code
_entity_poly.pdbx_strand_id
1 'polypeptide(L)' 'YLLKNRDSIKKSAFFVTCAGKEGKCLSQMREIYNGEILAEKVILRSEIEAGVKQFIEKLESKIEKQ' A
#
# COMPACT_ATOMS: atom_id res chain seq x y z
N TYR A 1 8.45 5.55 -14.20
CA TYR A 1 7.21 5.23 -14.92
C TYR A 1 5.98 5.62 -14.12
N LEU A 2 5.80 5.09 -12.89
CA LEU A 2 4.69 5.44 -11.99
C LEU A 2 4.49 6.95 -11.81
N LEU A 3 5.55 7.70 -11.49
CA LEU A 3 5.47 9.17 -11.34
C LEU A 3 4.97 9.90 -12.58
N LYS A 4 5.38 9.45 -13.77
CA LYS A 4 5.01 10.07 -15.05
C LYS A 4 3.56 9.79 -15.45
N ASN A 5 2.98 8.71 -14.92
CA ASN A 5 1.64 8.24 -15.25
C ASN A 5 0.71 8.28 -14.04
N ARG A 6 1.08 8.95 -12.95
CA ARG A 6 0.33 8.88 -11.68
C ARG A 6 -1.14 9.26 -11.83
N ASP A 7 -1.45 10.18 -12.75
CA ASP A 7 -2.81 10.66 -13.01
C ASP A 7 -3.67 9.65 -13.80
N SER A 8 -3.05 8.67 -14.48
CA SER A 8 -3.78 7.58 -15.15
C SER A 8 -3.99 6.36 -14.23
N ILE A 9 -3.33 6.32 -13.08
CA ILE A 9 -3.52 5.26 -12.09
C ILE A 9 -4.68 5.65 -11.17
N LYS A 10 -5.84 5.03 -11.39
CA LYS A 10 -7.06 5.36 -10.66
C LYS A 10 -7.08 4.80 -9.24
N LYS A 11 -6.54 3.60 -9.06
CA LYS A 11 -6.58 2.81 -7.83
C LYS A 11 -5.24 2.14 -7.59
N SER A 12 -4.76 2.16 -6.34
CA SER A 12 -3.51 1.52 -5.95
C SER A 12 -3.63 0.81 -4.62
N ALA A 13 -2.71 -0.14 -4.41
CA ALA A 13 -2.50 -0.77 -3.12
C ALA A 13 -1.01 -0.74 -2.81
N PHE A 14 -0.63 -0.23 -1.64
CA PHE A 14 0.76 -0.02 -1.25
C PHE A 14 1.15 -0.93 -0.09
N PHE A 15 2.34 -1.50 -0.15
CA PHE A 15 2.95 -2.04 1.05
C PHE A 15 4.43 -1.75 1.06
N VAL A 16 4.98 -1.62 2.26
CA VAL A 16 6.42 -1.44 2.46
C VAL A 16 6.88 -2.39 3.55
N THR A 17 8.02 -3.03 3.34
CA THR A 17 8.69 -3.78 4.39
C THR A 17 9.76 -2.90 5.03
N CYS A 18 9.83 -2.89 6.36
CA CYS A 18 10.85 -2.12 7.07
C CYS A 18 11.50 -2.93 8.21
N ALA A 19 12.76 -2.64 8.48
CA ALA A 19 13.54 -3.29 9.52
C ALA A 19 13.34 -2.69 10.93
N GLY A 20 12.58 -1.60 11.08
CA GLY A 20 12.39 -1.00 12.41
C GLY A 20 11.42 0.18 12.52
N LYS A 21 11.58 1.26 11.74
CA LYS A 21 10.69 2.44 11.81
C LYS A 21 9.79 2.57 10.60
N GLU A 22 8.48 2.58 10.85
CA GLU A 22 7.45 2.85 9.87
C GLU A 22 7.46 4.31 9.41
N GLY A 23 6.88 4.56 8.24
CA GLY A 23 6.20 5.82 7.98
C GLY A 23 6.73 6.61 6.81
N LYS A 24 8.05 6.83 6.69
CA LYS A 24 8.55 7.80 5.70
C LYS A 24 8.29 7.38 4.25
N CYS A 25 8.60 6.13 3.89
CA CYS A 25 8.39 5.64 2.53
C CYS A 25 6.90 5.59 2.15
N LEU A 26 6.05 5.09 3.06
CA LEU A 26 4.62 4.98 2.81
C LEU A 26 3.94 6.36 2.74
N SER A 27 4.33 7.30 3.60
CA SER A 27 3.87 8.69 3.55
C SER A 27 4.23 9.34 2.22
N GLN A 28 5.49 9.17 1.78
CA GLN A 28 5.94 9.69 0.49
C GLN A 28 5.18 9.06 -0.67
N MET A 29 4.89 7.76 -0.63
CA MET A 29 4.06 7.10 -1.65
C MET A 29 2.65 7.71 -1.70
N ARG A 30 2.04 7.99 -0.54
CA ARG A 30 0.74 8.65 -0.47
C ARG A 30 0.79 10.08 -1.01
N GLU A 31 1.78 10.88 -0.63
CA GLU A 31 1.93 12.27 -1.10
C GLU A 31 2.14 12.37 -2.61
N ILE A 32 2.85 11.39 -3.16
CA ILE A 32 3.16 11.31 -4.59
C ILE A 32 1.94 10.84 -5.40
N TYR A 33 1.07 10.05 -4.78
CA TYR A 33 -0.01 9.35 -5.46
C TYR A 33 -1.34 10.10 -5.34
N ASN A 34 -1.87 10.54 -6.49
CA ASN A 34 -3.12 11.33 -6.57
C ASN A 34 -4.39 10.49 -6.72
N GLY A 35 -4.29 9.16 -6.80
CA GLY A 35 -5.44 8.27 -6.99
C GLY A 35 -6.02 7.73 -5.68
N GLU A 36 -7.03 6.88 -5.80
CA GLU A 36 -7.61 6.16 -4.66
C GLU A 36 -6.63 5.09 -4.15
N ILE A 37 -6.42 5.04 -2.83
CA ILE A 37 -5.64 3.98 -2.17
C ILE A 37 -6.63 2.96 -1.60
N LEU A 38 -6.70 1.78 -2.20
CA LEU A 38 -7.59 0.70 -1.78
C LEU A 38 -7.07 0.04 -0.50
N ALA A 39 -5.77 -0.23 -0.44
CA ALA A 39 -5.13 -0.80 0.73
C ALA A 39 -3.73 -0.23 0.91
N GLU A 40 -3.34 -0.07 2.16
CA GLU A 40 -1.96 0.22 2.51
C GLU A 40 -1.58 -0.51 3.80
N LYS A 41 -0.31 -0.94 3.89
CA LYS A 41 0.24 -1.57 5.08
C LYS A 41 1.75 -1.43 5.16
N VAL A 42 2.25 -1.26 6.38
CA VAL A 42 3.67 -1.45 6.68
C VAL A 42 3.84 -2.84 7.28
N ILE A 43 4.85 -3.56 6.82
CA ILE A 43 5.09 -4.96 7.19
C ILE A 43 6.47 -5.06 7.81
N LEU A 44 6.53 -5.37 9.11
CA LEU A 44 7.79 -5.63 9.78
C LEU A 44 8.39 -6.95 9.27
N ARG A 45 9.71 -7.01 9.17
CA ARG A 45 10.41 -8.21 8.70
C ARG A 45 10.07 -9.47 9.53
N SER A 46 9.90 -9.29 10.85
CA SER A 46 9.53 -10.37 11.78
C SER A 46 8.11 -10.89 11.58
N GLU A 47 7.26 -10.15 10.89
CA GLU A 47 5.82 -10.42 10.76
C GLU A 47 5.37 -10.45 9.29
N ILE A 48 6.28 -10.81 8.37
CA ILE A 48 5.99 -10.77 6.92
C ILE A 48 4.74 -11.59 6.56
N GLU A 49 4.64 -12.83 7.04
CA GLU A 49 3.52 -13.71 6.67
C GLU A 49 2.18 -13.17 7.18
N ALA A 50 2.09 -12.83 8.46
CA ALA A 50 0.90 -12.24 9.06
C ALA A 50 0.55 -10.88 8.42
N GLY A 51 1.58 -10.08 8.14
CA GLY A 51 1.46 -8.77 7.51
C GLY A 51 0.89 -8.87 6.10
N VAL A 52 1.40 -9.78 5.28
CA VAL A 52 0.92 -10.02 3.91
C VAL A 52 -0.52 -10.52 3.96
N LYS A 53 -0.84 -11.48 4.84
CA LYS A 53 -2.21 -12.00 4.96
C LYS A 53 -3.23 -10.89 5.27
N GLN A 54 -2.94 -10.06 6.26
CA GLN A 54 -3.80 -8.93 6.62
C GLN A 54 -3.90 -7.87 5.50
N PHE A 55 -2.85 -7.70 4.70
CA PHE A 55 -2.88 -6.80 3.55
C PHE A 55 -3.83 -7.33 2.46
N ILE A 56 -3.76 -8.64 2.16
CA ILE A 56 -4.63 -9.30 1.20
C ILE A 56 -6.09 -9.21 1.66
N GLU A 57 -6.40 -9.56 2.91
CA GLU A 57 -7.77 -9.47 3.46
C GLU A 57 -8.34 -8.04 3.35
N LYS A 58 -7.52 -7.03 3.64
CA LYS A 58 -7.92 -5.62 3.50
C LYS A 58 -8.19 -5.25 2.04
N LEU A 59 -7.36 -5.72 1.11
CA LEU A 59 -7.51 -5.47 -0.32
C LEU A 59 -8.77 -6.16 -0.89
N GLU A 60 -8.98 -7.42 -0.56
CA GLU A 60 -10.16 -8.19 -0.98
C GLU A 60 -11.46 -7.52 -0.52
N SER A 61 -11.53 -7.08 0.75
CA SER A 61 -12.70 -6.38 1.31
C SER A 61 -13.09 -5.10 0.57
N LYS A 62 -12.16 -4.52 -0.20
CA LYS A 62 -12.32 -3.29 -0.97
C LYS A 62 -12.64 -3.56 -2.44
N ILE A 63 -12.18 -4.69 -2.97
CA ILE A 63 -12.47 -5.13 -4.34
C ILE A 63 -13.87 -5.75 -4.42
N GLU A 64 -14.28 -6.54 -3.44
CA GLU A 64 -15.62 -7.19 -3.43
C GLU A 64 -16.79 -6.22 -3.24
N LYS A 65 -16.53 -4.96 -2.87
CA LYS A 65 -17.54 -3.93 -2.64
C LYS A 65 -17.68 -2.92 -3.79
N GLN A 66 -17.04 -3.17 -4.93
CA GLN A 66 -17.10 -2.34 -6.15
C GLN A 66 -17.89 -3.05 -7.25
#